data_AF-A0A7U3Q6K3-F1
#
_entry.id   AF-A0A7U3Q6K3-F1
#
_cell.length_a   1.000
_cell.length_b   1.000
_cell.length_c   1.000
_cell.angle_alpha   90.00
_cell.angle_beta   90.00
_cell.angle_gamma   90.00
#
_symmetry.space_group_name_H-M   'P 1'
#
loop_
_entity.id
_entity.type
_entity.pdbx_description
1 polymer ?
#
loop_
_entity_poly.entity_id
_entity_poly.type
_entity_poly.pdbx_seq_one_letter_code
_entity_poly.pdbx_strand_id
1 'polypeptide(L)'
;MTIKSKKLLLVAMLLGTVQASFSQTGGGTTGINAATSSLTAYVDPVSTLTLAIGAVVGIIGGVRVYIKWNSGDQDINKEIMGWGGSCLFLVLVSVVIKAFFGV
;
A
#
# COMPACT_ATOMS: atom_id res chain seq x y z
N MET A 1 3.20 59.60 -21.10
CA MET A 1 2.22 58.49 -20.93
C MET A 1 1.15 58.94 -19.95
N THR A 2 -0.05 59.21 -20.43
CA THR A 2 -1.17 59.83 -19.70
C THR A 2 -1.69 58.93 -18.57
N ILE A 3 -2.09 59.55 -17.46
CA ILE A 3 -2.47 58.88 -16.19
C ILE A 3 -3.60 57.84 -16.37
N LYS A 4 -4.46 58.01 -17.39
CA LYS A 4 -5.51 57.04 -17.75
C LYS A 4 -4.94 55.68 -18.22
N SER A 5 -3.87 55.67 -19.02
CA SER A 5 -3.23 54.44 -19.48
C SER A 5 -2.54 53.67 -18.35
N LYS A 6 -2.02 54.39 -17.34
CA LYS A 6 -1.45 53.75 -16.13
C LYS A 6 -2.53 53.08 -15.28
N LYS A 7 -3.70 53.70 -15.12
CA LYS A 7 -4.85 53.09 -14.40
C LYS A 7 -5.39 51.85 -15.13
N LEU A 8 -5.46 51.88 -16.46
CA LEU A 8 -5.90 50.74 -17.26
C LEU A 8 -4.94 49.54 -17.15
N LEU A 9 -3.63 49.81 -17.12
CA LEU A 9 -2.61 48.77 -16.96
C LEU A 9 -2.63 48.14 -15.56
N LEU A 10 -2.88 48.95 -14.52
CA LEU A 10 -3.07 48.46 -13.15
C LEU A 10 -4.30 47.57 -13.00
N VAL A 11 -5.42 47.92 -13.64
CA VAL A 11 -6.64 47.10 -13.63
C VAL A 11 -6.43 45.77 -14.38
N ALA A 12 -5.71 45.77 -15.50
CA ALA A 12 -5.36 44.56 -16.23
C ALA A 12 -4.44 43.62 -15.42
N MET A 13 -3.48 44.18 -14.67
CA MET A 13 -2.64 43.40 -13.75
C MET A 13 -3.44 42.81 -12.58
N LEU A 14 -4.38 43.57 -12.00
CA LEU A 14 -5.24 43.10 -10.92
C LEU A 14 -6.23 42.00 -11.37
N LEU A 15 -6.69 42.02 -12.62
CA LEU A 15 -7.54 40.96 -13.17
C LEU A 15 -6.74 39.69 -13.50
N GLY A 16 -5.45 39.82 -13.86
CA GLY A 16 -4.56 38.69 -14.12
C GLY A 16 -4.20 37.87 -12.86
N THR A 17 -4.14 38.51 -11.68
CA THR A 17 -3.84 37.81 -10.41
C THR A 17 -5.01 36.98 -9.87
N VAL A 18 -6.24 37.29 -10.27
CA VAL A 18 -7.43 36.50 -9.91
C VAL A 18 -7.41 35.13 -10.60
N GLN A 19 -6.88 35.03 -11.82
CA GLN A 19 -6.73 33.76 -12.53
C GLN A 19 -5.62 32.88 -11.92
N ALA A 20 -4.57 33.49 -11.36
CA ALA A 20 -3.51 32.79 -10.65
C ALA A 20 -3.92 32.27 -9.27
N SER A 21 -5.08 32.71 -8.74
CA SER A 21 -5.57 32.28 -7.43
C SER A 21 -6.38 30.97 -7.46
N PHE A 22 -6.65 30.41 -8.66
CA PHE A 22 -7.29 29.09 -8.82
C PHE A 22 -6.29 27.93 -8.89
N SER A 23 -4.97 28.18 -8.76
CA SER A 23 -3.94 27.13 -8.87
C SER A 23 -3.35 26.65 -7.53
N GLN A 24 -3.83 27.13 -6.38
CA GLN A 24 -3.24 26.81 -5.07
C GLN A 24 -4.16 26.06 -4.09
N THR A 25 -5.27 25.47 -4.54
CA THR A 25 -6.17 24.73 -3.63
C THR A 25 -5.93 23.21 -3.59
N GLY A 26 -4.93 22.68 -4.30
CA GLY A 26 -4.74 21.22 -4.45
C GLY A 26 -3.41 20.63 -3.96
N GLY A 27 -2.36 21.41 -3.69
CA GLY A 27 -0.98 20.88 -3.62
C GLY A 27 -0.76 19.72 -2.64
N GLY A 28 -1.29 19.81 -1.42
CA GLY A 28 -1.15 18.77 -0.40
C GLY A 28 -1.98 17.51 -0.70
N THR A 29 -3.29 17.68 -0.95
CA THR A 29 -4.19 16.55 -1.21
C THR A 29 -3.92 15.89 -2.56
N THR A 30 -3.57 16.65 -3.60
CA THR A 30 -3.15 16.10 -4.89
C THR A 30 -1.84 15.31 -4.78
N GLY A 31 -0.86 15.80 -4.02
CA GLY A 31 0.39 15.07 -3.76
C GLY A 31 0.16 13.78 -2.94
N ILE A 32 -0.64 13.86 -1.88
CA ILE A 32 -1.02 12.70 -1.05
C ILE A 32 -1.77 11.66 -1.89
N ASN A 33 -2.77 12.07 -2.67
CA ASN A 33 -3.53 11.16 -3.52
C ASN A 33 -2.65 10.51 -4.59
N ALA A 34 -1.73 11.24 -5.21
CA ALA A 34 -0.78 10.69 -6.17
C ALA A 34 0.18 9.66 -5.52
N ALA A 35 0.64 9.93 -4.29
CA ALA A 35 1.45 8.98 -3.53
C ALA A 35 0.65 7.72 -3.17
N THR A 36 -0.60 7.86 -2.72
CA THR A 36 -1.48 6.72 -2.39
C THR A 36 -1.77 5.85 -3.62
N SER A 37 -2.07 6.45 -4.78
CA SER A 37 -2.27 5.68 -6.02
C SER A 37 -1.00 4.92 -6.44
N SER A 38 0.16 5.55 -6.30
CA SER A 38 1.44 4.89 -6.58
C SER A 38 1.68 3.71 -5.64
N LEU A 39 1.36 3.86 -4.35
CA LEU A 39 1.51 2.79 -3.36
C LEU A 39 0.56 1.62 -3.62
N THR A 40 -0.68 1.91 -4.03
CA THR A 40 -1.70 0.90 -4.33
C THR A 40 -1.28 0.01 -5.51
N ALA A 41 -0.61 0.56 -6.52
CA ALA A 41 -0.09 -0.21 -7.65
C ALA A 41 0.95 -1.29 -7.25
N TYR A 42 1.62 -1.13 -6.09
CA TYR A 42 2.57 -2.11 -5.57
C TYR A 42 1.93 -3.18 -4.68
N VAL A 43 0.68 -3.00 -4.23
CA VAL A 43 0.04 -3.90 -3.27
C VAL A 43 -0.11 -5.32 -3.83
N ASP A 44 -0.60 -5.46 -5.06
CA ASP A 44 -0.76 -6.76 -5.73
C ASP A 44 0.55 -7.52 -5.98
N PRO A 45 1.59 -6.92 -6.58
CA PRO A 45 2.85 -7.64 -6.80
C PRO A 45 3.53 -8.00 -5.47
N VAL A 46 3.47 -7.12 -4.47
CA VAL A 46 4.02 -7.41 -3.13
C VAL A 46 3.22 -8.53 -2.46
N SER A 47 1.88 -8.51 -2.51
CA SER A 47 1.05 -9.58 -1.96
C SER A 47 1.35 -10.93 -2.61
N THR A 48 1.56 -10.95 -3.93
CA THR A 48 1.91 -12.16 -4.67
C THR A 48 3.28 -12.68 -4.26
N LEU A 49 4.26 -11.78 -4.11
CA LEU A 49 5.59 -12.13 -3.63
C LEU A 49 5.56 -12.70 -2.20
N THR A 50 4.79 -12.08 -1.30
CA THR A 50 4.61 -12.57 0.08
C THR A 50 3.98 -13.95 0.10
N LEU A 51 2.97 -14.22 -0.73
CA LEU A 51 2.37 -15.55 -0.86
C LEU A 51 3.37 -16.58 -1.40
N ALA A 52 4.18 -16.21 -2.40
CA ALA A 52 5.20 -17.11 -2.95
C ALA A 52 6.26 -17.47 -1.89
N ILE A 53 6.77 -16.48 -1.14
CA ILE A 53 7.72 -16.72 -0.03
C ILE A 53 7.06 -17.56 1.07
N GLY A 54 5.82 -17.22 1.42
CA GLY A 54 5.03 -17.94 2.42
C GLY A 54 4.82 -19.41 2.04
N ALA A 55 4.59 -19.71 0.76
CA ALA A 55 4.48 -21.08 0.26
C ALA A 55 5.79 -21.86 0.43
N VAL A 56 6.93 -21.27 0.07
CA VAL A 56 8.25 -21.91 0.23
C VAL A 56 8.54 -22.20 1.69
N VAL A 57 8.38 -21.20 2.57
CA VAL A 57 8.63 -21.36 4.00
C VAL A 57 7.63 -22.32 4.65
N GLY A 58 6.37 -22.31 4.20
CA GLY A 58 5.32 -23.22 4.64
C GLY A 58 5.64 -24.68 4.35
N ILE A 59 6.17 -24.98 3.16
CA ILE A 59 6.63 -26.32 2.78
C ILE A 59 7.78 -26.77 3.69
N ILE A 60 8.79 -25.91 3.90
CA ILE A 60 9.95 -26.21 4.76
C ILE A 60 9.49 -26.49 6.20
N GLY A 61 8.56 -25.68 6.73
CA GLY A 61 7.96 -25.89 8.04
C GLY A 61 7.20 -27.22 8.14
N GLY A 62 6.44 -27.57 7.11
CA GLY A 62 5.70 -28.83 7.05
C GLY A 62 6.63 -30.05 7.06
N VAL A 63 7.75 -29.97 6.34
CA VAL A 63 8.80 -31.01 6.37
C VAL A 63 9.37 -31.16 7.79
N ARG A 64 9.63 -30.06 8.51
CA ARG A 64 10.07 -30.14 9.92
C ARG A 64 9.05 -30.82 10.83
N VAL A 65 7.78 -30.44 10.72
CA VAL A 65 6.68 -31.04 11.49
C VAL A 65 6.62 -32.54 11.20
N TYR A 66 6.71 -32.94 9.94
CA TYR A 66 6.75 -34.36 9.56
C TYR A 66 7.93 -35.10 10.19
N ILE A 67 9.14 -34.54 10.16
CA ILE A 67 10.31 -35.17 10.78
C ILE A 67 10.09 -35.38 12.29
N LYS A 68 9.58 -34.36 12.99
CA LYS A 68 9.30 -34.45 14.43
C LYS A 68 8.17 -35.41 14.78
N TRP A 69 7.15 -35.49 13.93
CA TRP A 69 6.09 -36.48 14.08
C TRP A 69 6.66 -37.89 14.05
N ASN A 70 7.49 -38.20 13.04
CA ASN A 70 8.11 -39.52 12.92
C ASN A 70 9.14 -39.83 14.02
N SER A 71 9.70 -38.79 14.64
CA SER A 71 10.66 -38.93 15.74
C SER A 71 10.01 -39.15 17.11
N GLY A 72 8.69 -39.07 17.21
CA GLY A 72 7.96 -39.23 18.47
C GLY A 72 8.15 -38.05 19.45
N ASP A 73 8.39 -36.84 18.93
CA ASP A 73 8.52 -35.62 19.74
C ASP A 73 7.24 -35.37 20.56
N GLN A 74 7.38 -35.14 21.88
CA GLN A 74 6.25 -34.92 22.78
C GLN A 74 5.49 -33.63 22.45
N ASP A 75 6.16 -32.65 21.83
CA ASP A 75 5.58 -31.35 21.50
C ASP A 75 4.95 -31.29 20.10
N ILE A 76 4.84 -32.42 19.39
CA ILE A 76 4.39 -32.43 17.99
C ILE A 76 3.02 -31.79 17.78
N ASN A 77 2.06 -32.00 18.69
CA ASN A 77 0.73 -31.38 18.62
C ASN A 77 0.81 -29.85 18.63
N LYS A 78 1.69 -29.28 19.47
CA LYS A 78 1.90 -27.83 19.56
C LYS A 78 2.53 -27.30 18.27
N GLU A 79 3.46 -28.04 17.69
CA GLU A 79 4.10 -27.64 16.43
C GLU A 79 3.16 -27.70 15.23
N ILE A 80 2.33 -28.73 15.11
CA ILE A 80 1.33 -28.83 14.03
C ILE A 80 0.34 -27.67 14.14
N MET A 81 -0.16 -27.38 15.34
CA MET A 81 -1.08 -26.26 15.56
C MET A 81 -0.42 -24.92 15.24
N GLY A 82 0.84 -24.73 15.66
CA GLY A 82 1.60 -23.52 15.35
C GLY A 82 1.85 -23.35 13.85
N TRP A 83 2.34 -24.38 13.17
CA TRP A 83 2.58 -24.37 11.73
C TRP A 83 1.28 -24.19 10.93
N GLY A 84 0.24 -24.97 11.23
CA GLY A 84 -1.05 -24.89 10.56
C GLY A 84 -1.73 -23.54 10.73
N GLY A 85 -1.70 -22.97 11.95
CA GLY A 85 -2.20 -21.63 12.20
C GLY A 85 -1.41 -20.54 11.46
N SER A 86 -0.08 -20.69 11.35
CA SER A 86 0.78 -19.77 10.60
C SER A 86 0.48 -19.79 9.10
N CYS A 87 0.28 -20.99 8.53
CA CYS A 87 -0.08 -21.14 7.12
C CYS A 87 -1.44 -20.50 6.82
N LEU A 88 -2.44 -20.73 7.67
CA LEU A 88 -3.75 -20.11 7.52
C LEU A 88 -3.69 -18.58 7.62
N PHE A 89 -2.93 -18.07 8.59
CA PHE A 89 -2.72 -16.63 8.75
C PHE A 89 -2.10 -15.99 7.51
N LEU A 90 -1.08 -16.60 6.90
CA LEU A 90 -0.44 -16.08 5.68
C LEU A 90 -1.43 -15.94 4.52
N VAL A 91 -2.31 -16.92 4.34
CA VAL A 91 -3.36 -16.86 3.31
C VAL A 91 -4.35 -15.74 3.61
N LEU A 92 -4.84 -15.65 4.85
CA LEU A 92 -5.80 -14.63 5.25
C LEU A 92 -5.23 -13.21 5.15
N VAL A 93 -3.96 -13.00 5.50
CA VAL A 93 -3.28 -11.71 5.37
C VAL A 93 -3.33 -11.19 3.93
N SER A 94 -3.15 -12.06 2.94
CA SER A 94 -3.20 -11.63 1.54
C SER A 94 -4.58 -11.07 1.16
N VAL A 95 -5.65 -11.70 1.65
CA VAL A 95 -7.04 -11.24 1.44
C VAL A 95 -7.31 -9.93 2.18
N VAL A 96 -6.87 -9.83 3.43
CA VAL A 96 -7.07 -8.64 4.26
C VAL A 96 -6.35 -7.42 3.69
N ILE A 97 -5.10 -7.57 3.25
CA ILE A 97 -4.33 -6.48 2.64
C ILE A 97 -5.05 -6.00 1.37
N LYS A 98 -5.40 -6.92 0.46
CA LYS A 98 -6.17 -6.62 -0.75
C LYS A 98 -7.48 -5.86 -0.44
N ALA A 99 -8.24 -6.34 0.55
CA ALA A 99 -9.48 -5.70 1.00
C ALA A 99 -9.28 -4.28 1.56
N PHE A 100 -8.19 -4.00 2.28
CA PHE A 100 -7.89 -2.64 2.77
C PHE A 100 -7.60 -1.64 1.65
N PHE A 101 -7.00 -2.10 0.55
CA PHE A 101 -6.65 -1.25 -0.59
C PHE A 101 -7.73 -1.25 -1.69
N GLY A 102 -8.81 -2.00 -1.53
CA GLY A 102 -9.92 -2.09 -2.49
C GLY A 102 -9.53 -2.78 -3.80
N VAL A 103 -8.57 -3.72 -3.74
CA VAL A 103 -8.04 -4.49 -4.87
C VAL A 103 -8.39 -5.97 -4.72
#